data_AF-A0AAW2PVV2-F1
#
_entry.id   AF-A0AAW2PVV2-F1
#
_cell.length_a   1.000
_cell.length_b   1.000
_cell.length_c   1.000
_cell.angle_alpha   90.00
_cell.angle_beta   90.00
_cell.angle_gamma   90.00
#
_symmetry.space_group_name_H-M   'P 1'
#
loop_
_entity.id
_entity.type
_entity.pdbx_description
1 polymer ?
#
loop_
_entity_poly.entity_id
_entity_poly.type
_entity_poly.pdbx_seq_one_letter_code
_entity_poly.pdbx_strand_id
1 'polypeptide(L)'
;MASMFSKWKHLTFPLLMLSTALLFLITNYLFFTINYTRHLQDEFQNVTTYLNSLRNPECFEVVSREIMRDEKIKIGLTNMDRIRGELHTRARKNMTAYPRSARNPKWFEVVAQEFKDETINIGLVNIDEEIMDGVHANAKMVKVHFDTVGEDIRWSDLAPERIDENSKCPNIPMPRLEDYEQLDVIVARVPQSKCEDGGLRNVLRLQVNLVVANLLVRSTRKNNRPVFAVFVESCDPMWEIFRCDDLLWNIGNSWVYKPELTRINQIVLMPIGPCQFLPPFSHHGEEAWTKLKHLARQTNHHLQQPRAAYITILHTSEDYVCGAIVLAQSIIQSNSTKDLILLADDNISPESIVGLRAAGWKTKRIRRIRSPYSRKHSYNEWNYSKLRIWQLKQLYDKLIFIDADLLVNRTLTSSSPTLS
;
A
#
# COMPACT_ATOMS: atom_id res chain seq x y z
N MET A 1 21.02 36.38 71.72
CA MET A 1 21.38 35.41 70.66
C MET A 1 20.60 34.09 70.69
N ALA A 2 19.78 33.78 71.72
CA ALA A 2 19.07 32.49 71.81
C ALA A 2 17.71 32.39 71.06
N SER A 3 17.14 33.48 70.51
CA SER A 3 15.81 33.42 69.86
C SER A 3 15.82 33.26 68.33
N MET A 4 16.96 33.45 67.66
CA MET A 4 17.06 33.21 66.20
C MET A 4 17.24 31.74 65.83
N PHE A 5 17.85 30.93 66.70
CA PHE A 5 18.05 29.49 66.46
C PHE A 5 16.78 28.65 66.58
N SER A 6 15.78 29.10 67.36
CA SER A 6 14.51 28.40 67.53
C SER A 6 13.63 28.46 66.27
N LYS A 7 13.61 29.61 65.58
CA LYS A 7 12.83 29.77 64.33
C LYS A 7 13.40 28.96 63.17
N TRP A 8 14.72 28.75 63.11
CA TRP A 8 15.36 27.96 62.06
C TRP A 8 15.06 26.46 62.15
N LYS A 9 14.86 25.91 63.36
CA LYS A 9 14.45 24.50 63.54
C LYS A 9 13.05 24.19 62.99
N HIS A 10 12.16 25.17 62.89
CA HIS A 10 10.82 25.00 62.32
C HIS A 10 10.78 25.12 60.79
N LEU A 11 11.83 25.67 60.16
CA LEU A 11 11.94 25.80 58.71
C LEU A 11 12.69 24.65 58.04
N THR A 12 13.55 23.92 58.77
CA THR A 12 14.31 22.79 58.22
C THR A 12 13.42 21.63 57.77
N PHE A 13 12.37 21.30 58.52
CA PHE A 13 11.46 20.20 58.18
C PHE A 13 10.63 20.47 56.90
N PRO A 14 9.98 21.65 56.73
CA PRO A 14 9.31 22.02 55.47
C PRO A 14 10.25 22.06 54.26
N LEU A 15 11.46 22.60 54.41
CA LEU A 15 12.45 22.69 53.33
C LEU A 15 12.97 21.30 52.91
N LEU A 16 13.13 20.38 53.86
CA LEU A 16 13.53 18.99 53.56
C LEU A 16 12.41 18.25 52.79
N MET A 17 11.15 18.45 53.18
CA MET A 17 9.99 17.87 52.49
C MET A 17 9.79 18.45 51.08
N LEU A 18 10.05 19.75 50.91
CA LEU A 18 10.01 20.39 49.58
C LEU A 18 11.14 19.87 48.68
N SER A 19 12.33 19.71 49.26
CA SER A 19 13.50 19.14 48.58
C SER A 19 13.24 17.72 48.10
N THR A 20 12.70 16.84 48.94
CA THR A 20 12.39 15.45 48.57
C THR A 20 11.28 15.37 47.52
N ALA A 21 10.23 16.19 47.63
CA ALA A 21 9.16 16.27 46.63
C ALA A 21 9.69 16.76 45.27
N LEU A 22 10.56 17.78 45.26
CA LEU A 22 11.18 18.29 44.05
C LEU A 22 12.11 17.25 43.42
N LEU A 23 12.89 16.54 44.24
CA LEU A 23 13.75 15.46 43.77
C LEU A 23 12.91 14.34 43.12
N PHE A 24 11.78 13.97 43.72
CA PHE A 24 10.87 12.96 43.19
C PHE A 24 10.19 13.40 41.87
N LEU A 25 9.83 14.69 41.75
CA LEU A 25 9.30 15.24 40.49
C LEU A 25 10.37 15.26 39.40
N ILE A 26 11.60 15.64 39.74
CA ILE A 26 12.72 15.67 38.80
C ILE A 26 13.08 14.25 38.35
N THR A 27 13.16 13.28 39.26
CA THR A 27 13.49 11.89 38.89
C THR A 27 12.38 11.25 38.07
N ASN A 28 11.09 11.49 38.37
CA ASN A 28 10.00 11.01 37.53
C ASN A 28 9.96 11.72 36.17
N TYR A 29 10.23 13.03 36.12
CA TYR A 29 10.31 13.77 34.85
C TYR A 29 11.46 13.25 33.98
N LEU A 30 12.65 13.02 34.56
CA LEU A 30 13.79 12.44 33.85
C LEU A 30 13.49 11.00 33.40
N PHE A 31 12.94 10.15 34.27
CA PHE A 31 12.59 8.77 33.92
C PHE A 31 11.54 8.72 32.81
N PHE A 32 10.52 9.58 32.89
CA PHE A 32 9.49 9.70 31.86
C PHE A 32 10.08 10.23 30.55
N THR A 33 10.92 11.27 30.59
CA THR A 33 11.55 11.86 29.41
C THR A 33 12.52 10.87 28.75
N ILE A 34 13.32 10.15 29.53
CA ILE A 34 14.29 9.15 29.04
C ILE A 34 13.56 7.94 28.45
N ASN A 35 12.52 7.41 29.11
CA ASN A 35 11.73 6.31 28.55
C ASN A 35 10.93 6.74 27.33
N TYR A 36 10.38 7.95 27.33
CA TYR A 36 9.65 8.51 26.19
C TYR A 36 10.58 8.75 24.99
N THR A 37 11.79 9.26 25.22
CA THR A 37 12.80 9.41 24.15
C THR A 37 13.31 8.07 23.66
N ARG A 38 13.58 7.08 24.53
CA ARG A 38 13.93 5.71 24.11
C ARG A 38 12.82 5.06 23.27
N HIS A 39 11.57 5.16 23.70
CA HIS A 39 10.44 4.59 22.98
C HIS A 39 10.21 5.30 21.63
N LEU A 40 10.37 6.62 21.56
CA LEU A 40 10.34 7.35 20.29
C LEU A 40 11.50 6.94 19.39
N GLN A 41 12.70 6.73 19.95
CA GLN A 41 13.85 6.23 19.21
C GLN A 41 13.56 4.83 18.65
N ASP A 42 12.93 3.94 19.42
CA ASP A 42 12.54 2.60 18.97
C ASP A 42 11.43 2.62 17.91
N GLU A 43 10.43 3.51 18.02
CA GLU A 43 9.43 3.71 16.96
C GLU A 43 10.06 4.29 15.69
N PHE A 44 10.95 5.28 15.82
CA PHE A 44 11.68 5.84 14.69
C PHE A 44 12.64 4.83 14.08
N GLN A 45 13.32 4.01 14.88
CA GLN A 45 14.15 2.93 14.37
C GLN A 45 13.29 1.89 13.68
N ASN A 46 12.12 1.51 14.19
CA ASN A 46 11.24 0.59 13.47
C ASN A 46 10.71 1.16 12.14
N VAL A 47 10.39 2.46 12.09
CA VAL A 47 10.01 3.13 10.84
C VAL A 47 11.20 3.28 9.90
N THR A 48 12.38 3.61 10.43
CA THR A 48 13.61 3.78 9.64
C THR A 48 14.14 2.43 9.14
N THR A 49 14.07 1.37 9.94
CA THR A 49 14.35 -0.02 9.55
C THR A 49 13.31 -0.49 8.55
N TYR A 50 12.03 -0.14 8.70
CA TYR A 50 11.01 -0.41 7.68
C TYR A 50 11.32 0.32 6.36
N LEU A 51 11.60 1.62 6.40
CA LEU A 51 11.94 2.43 5.22
C LEU A 51 13.27 1.98 4.59
N ASN A 52 14.25 1.56 5.39
CA ASN A 52 15.53 1.03 4.93
C ASN A 52 15.43 -0.43 4.45
N SER A 53 14.39 -1.17 4.87
CA SER A 53 14.07 -2.49 4.32
C SER A 53 13.36 -2.41 2.98
N LEU A 54 12.80 -1.25 2.64
CA LEU A 54 12.30 -0.98 1.29
C LEU A 54 13.51 -0.91 0.36
N ARG A 55 13.49 -1.74 -0.68
CA ARG A 55 14.63 -1.96 -1.56
C ARG A 55 15.06 -0.72 -2.36
N ASN A 56 14.20 0.31 -2.42
CA ASN A 56 14.42 1.52 -3.20
C ASN A 56 13.77 2.77 -2.54
N PRO A 57 14.52 3.55 -1.74
CA PRO A 57 13.99 4.73 -1.04
C PRO A 57 13.65 5.90 -1.99
N GLU A 58 14.26 5.98 -3.18
CA GLU A 58 13.92 7.02 -4.17
C GLU A 58 12.51 6.82 -4.75
N CYS A 59 12.07 5.57 -4.89
CA CYS A 59 10.70 5.25 -5.29
C CYS A 59 9.68 5.76 -4.26
N PHE A 60 9.99 5.68 -2.97
CA PHE A 60 9.11 6.17 -1.92
C PHE A 60 8.90 7.69 -1.98
N GLU A 61 9.95 8.45 -2.30
CA GLU A 61 9.86 9.91 -2.54
C GLU A 61 9.02 10.26 -3.77
N VAL A 62 9.01 9.41 -4.81
CA VAL A 62 8.13 9.58 -5.97
C VAL A 62 6.67 9.34 -5.56
N VAL A 63 6.38 8.19 -4.92
CA VAL A 63 5.03 7.83 -4.46
C VAL A 63 4.50 8.88 -3.48
N SER A 64 5.33 9.32 -2.53
CA SER A 64 4.96 10.35 -1.56
C SER A 64 4.62 11.67 -2.24
N ARG A 65 5.44 12.13 -3.20
CA ARG A 65 5.14 13.35 -3.97
C ARG A 65 3.87 13.23 -4.80
N GLU A 66 3.59 12.05 -5.34
CA GLU A 66 2.40 11.80 -6.14
C GLU A 66 1.12 11.85 -5.30
N ILE A 67 1.09 11.16 -4.16
CA ILE A 67 0.01 11.23 -3.17
C ILE A 67 -0.24 12.67 -2.74
N MET A 68 0.84 13.41 -2.47
CA MET A 68 0.77 14.80 -2.01
C MET A 68 0.40 15.80 -3.12
N ARG A 69 0.47 15.42 -4.40
CA ARG A 69 0.05 16.24 -5.55
C ARG A 69 -1.43 16.08 -5.89
N ASP A 70 -1.96 14.86 -5.79
CA ASP A 70 -3.36 14.55 -6.14
C ASP A 70 -4.35 15.15 -5.13
N GLU A 71 -3.98 15.15 -3.85
CA GLU A 71 -4.60 16.02 -2.87
C GLU A 71 -4.07 17.44 -3.13
N LYS A 72 -4.93 18.43 -3.42
CA LYS A 72 -4.56 19.87 -3.48
C LYS A 72 -4.06 20.36 -2.11
N ILE A 73 -2.90 19.88 -1.68
CA ILE A 73 -2.29 20.21 -0.41
C ILE A 73 -1.44 21.45 -0.65
N LYS A 74 -1.98 22.62 -0.30
CA LYS A 74 -1.14 23.78 0.01
C LYS A 74 -0.46 23.54 1.36
N ILE A 75 0.51 22.63 1.40
CA ILE A 75 1.55 22.73 2.43
C ILE A 75 2.42 23.89 1.99
N GLY A 76 2.54 24.89 2.85
CA GLY A 76 3.57 25.91 2.75
C GLY A 76 4.95 25.27 2.92
N LEU A 77 5.42 24.56 1.89
CA LEU A 77 6.83 24.29 1.68
C LEU A 77 7.35 25.51 0.91
N THR A 78 7.78 26.51 1.68
CA THR A 78 8.55 27.63 1.18
C THR A 78 9.75 27.13 0.39
N ASN A 79 9.83 27.58 -0.87
CA ASN A 79 11.02 27.66 -1.72
C ASN A 79 11.79 26.36 -1.99
N MET A 80 11.24 25.49 -2.85
CA MET A 80 12.07 24.68 -3.76
C MET A 80 11.69 24.81 -5.24
N ASP A 81 10.58 25.50 -5.56
CA ASP A 81 10.12 25.67 -6.95
C ASP A 81 10.87 26.76 -7.73
N ARG A 82 11.61 27.66 -7.05
CA ARG A 82 12.31 28.76 -7.73
C ARG A 82 13.62 28.36 -8.42
N ILE A 83 14.20 27.20 -8.08
CA ILE A 83 15.49 26.78 -8.66
C ILE A 83 15.30 25.92 -9.93
N ARG A 84 14.13 25.27 -10.10
CA ARG A 84 13.88 24.38 -11.26
C ARG A 84 13.26 25.11 -12.47
N GLY A 85 12.52 26.20 -12.24
CA GLY A 85 11.87 26.98 -13.30
C GLY A 85 12.83 27.75 -14.22
N GLU A 86 13.99 28.17 -13.71
CA GLU A 86 14.97 28.96 -14.48
C GLU A 86 15.92 28.10 -15.33
N LEU A 87 16.10 26.81 -14.98
CA LEU A 87 16.91 25.88 -15.79
C LEU A 87 16.18 25.35 -17.03
N HIS A 88 14.84 25.23 -17.00
CA HIS A 88 14.08 24.68 -18.12
C HIS A 88 13.71 25.70 -19.21
N THR A 89 13.63 27.00 -18.90
CA THR A 89 13.33 28.03 -19.91
C THR A 89 14.54 28.43 -20.75
N ARG A 90 15.78 28.18 -20.28
CA ARG A 90 17.00 28.48 -21.03
C ARG A 90 17.44 27.38 -22.00
N ALA A 91 16.92 26.15 -21.85
CA ALA A 91 17.30 25.00 -22.67
C ALA A 91 16.41 24.78 -23.91
N ARG A 92 15.37 25.62 -24.14
CA ARG A 92 14.41 25.44 -25.24
C ARG A 92 14.55 26.41 -26.42
N LYS A 93 15.65 27.16 -26.48
CA LYS A 93 16.03 27.91 -27.68
C LYS A 93 17.41 27.44 -28.10
N ASN A 94 17.48 26.86 -29.30
CA ASN A 94 18.65 26.29 -29.99
C ASN A 94 18.87 24.80 -29.73
N MET A 95 18.09 23.97 -30.45
CA MET A 95 18.57 22.65 -30.81
C MET A 95 18.38 22.48 -32.32
N THR A 96 19.38 22.94 -33.05
CA THR A 96 19.67 22.48 -34.41
C THR A 96 19.93 20.97 -34.37
N ALA A 97 19.46 20.28 -35.41
CA ALA A 97 19.58 18.83 -35.56
C ALA A 97 21.03 18.35 -35.35
N TYR A 98 21.27 17.64 -34.25
CA TYR A 98 22.50 16.89 -34.01
C TYR A 98 22.31 15.42 -34.43
N PRO A 99 23.36 14.73 -34.91
CA PRO A 99 23.25 13.36 -35.39
C PRO A 99 22.93 12.40 -34.22
N ARG A 100 21.89 11.57 -34.37
CA ARG A 100 21.48 10.55 -33.39
C ARG A 100 22.62 9.54 -33.18
N SER A 101 23.09 9.37 -31.95
CA SER A 101 24.12 8.38 -31.63
C SER A 101 23.54 6.96 -31.62
N ALA A 102 24.23 6.00 -32.24
CA ALA A 102 23.88 4.58 -32.33
C ALA A 102 24.07 3.80 -31.00
N ARG A 103 23.47 4.24 -29.90
CA ARG A 103 23.53 3.54 -28.60
C ARG A 103 22.13 3.15 -28.13
N ASN A 104 22.03 1.95 -27.57
CA ASN A 104 20.80 1.45 -26.97
C ASN A 104 20.31 2.39 -25.86
N PRO A 105 19.00 2.51 -25.65
CA PRO A 105 18.48 3.28 -24.53
C PRO A 105 18.84 2.59 -23.20
N LYS A 106 19.11 3.38 -22.14
CA LYS A 106 19.57 2.86 -20.84
C LYS A 106 18.65 1.81 -20.22
N TRP A 107 17.32 1.97 -20.36
CA TRP A 107 16.37 0.97 -19.86
C TRP A 107 16.59 -0.39 -20.53
N PHE A 108 16.96 -0.40 -21.82
CA PHE A 108 17.22 -1.61 -22.59
C PHE A 108 18.52 -2.26 -22.13
N GLU A 109 19.56 -1.47 -21.85
CA GLU A 109 20.81 -1.99 -21.29
C GLU A 109 20.59 -2.72 -19.95
N VAL A 110 19.70 -2.20 -19.09
CA VAL A 110 19.37 -2.83 -17.79
C VAL A 110 18.72 -4.20 -17.98
N VAL A 111 17.74 -4.32 -18.90
CA VAL A 111 17.07 -5.61 -19.13
C VAL A 111 17.95 -6.58 -19.92
N ALA A 112 18.72 -6.10 -20.89
CA ALA A 112 19.57 -6.94 -21.74
C ALA A 112 20.66 -7.69 -20.96
N GLN A 113 21.13 -7.14 -19.83
CA GLN A 113 22.06 -7.82 -18.93
C GLN A 113 21.53 -9.18 -18.43
N GLU A 114 20.21 -9.34 -18.33
CA GLU A 114 19.57 -10.57 -17.84
C GLU A 114 19.37 -11.62 -18.95
N PHE A 115 19.45 -11.20 -20.23
CA PHE A 115 19.17 -12.06 -21.39
C PHE A 115 20.42 -12.44 -22.21
N LYS A 116 21.60 -11.93 -21.85
CA LYS A 116 22.87 -12.23 -22.56
C LYS A 116 22.73 -11.98 -24.07
N ASP A 117 23.02 -13.00 -24.90
CA ASP A 117 22.94 -12.94 -26.37
C ASP A 117 21.61 -13.46 -26.93
N GLU A 118 20.66 -13.84 -26.08
CA GLU A 118 19.36 -14.36 -26.53
C GLU A 118 18.50 -13.25 -27.15
N THR A 119 17.73 -13.58 -28.19
CA THR A 119 16.74 -12.66 -28.74
C THR A 119 15.69 -12.33 -27.68
N ILE A 120 15.39 -11.04 -27.52
CA ILE A 120 14.40 -10.51 -26.56
C ILE A 120 13.11 -10.19 -27.31
N ASN A 121 11.99 -10.77 -26.90
CA ASN A 121 10.67 -10.44 -27.42
C ASN A 121 10.07 -9.26 -26.64
N ILE A 122 9.75 -8.16 -27.32
CA ILE A 122 9.29 -6.92 -26.72
C ILE A 122 7.85 -6.62 -27.16
N GLY A 123 6.94 -6.50 -26.21
CA GLY A 123 5.59 -6.01 -26.44
C GLY A 123 5.50 -4.50 -26.23
N LEU A 124 5.02 -3.75 -27.22
CA LEU A 124 4.85 -2.30 -27.16
C LEU A 124 3.39 -1.95 -26.85
N VAL A 125 3.14 -1.33 -25.70
CA VAL A 125 1.80 -0.97 -25.22
C VAL A 125 1.65 0.55 -25.23
N ASN A 126 0.73 1.08 -26.03
CA ASN A 126 0.48 2.52 -26.15
C ASN A 126 1.74 3.33 -26.54
N ILE A 127 2.56 2.76 -27.42
CA ILE A 127 3.78 3.36 -27.97
C ILE A 127 3.77 3.27 -29.49
N ASP A 128 4.24 4.32 -30.15
CA ASP A 128 4.54 4.32 -31.58
C ASP A 128 5.95 3.79 -31.83
N GLU A 129 6.10 3.03 -32.91
CA GLU A 129 7.35 2.33 -33.26
C GLU A 129 8.54 3.29 -33.43
N GLU A 130 8.29 4.53 -33.84
CA GLU A 130 9.30 5.59 -34.05
C GLU A 130 10.07 5.97 -32.77
N ILE A 131 9.49 5.76 -31.58
CA ILE A 131 10.17 6.04 -30.30
C ILE A 131 11.25 4.97 -30.01
N MET A 132 11.19 3.83 -30.69
CA MET A 132 12.10 2.70 -30.53
C MET A 132 13.24 2.65 -31.56
N ASP A 133 13.38 3.67 -32.41
CA ASP A 133 14.45 3.83 -33.42
C ASP A 133 15.90 3.68 -32.87
N GLY A 134 16.09 3.72 -31.55
CA GLY A 134 17.38 3.59 -30.87
C GLY A 134 17.72 2.19 -30.32
N VAL A 135 16.84 1.18 -30.45
CA VAL A 135 17.16 -0.19 -30.02
C VAL A 135 17.86 -0.92 -31.17
N HIS A 136 19.18 -1.06 -31.08
CA HIS A 136 20.04 -1.64 -32.12
C HIS A 136 20.43 -3.10 -31.85
N ALA A 137 19.74 -3.78 -30.92
CA ALA A 137 20.07 -5.13 -30.45
C ALA A 137 19.16 -6.23 -31.06
N ASN A 138 19.48 -7.49 -30.75
CA ASN A 138 18.71 -8.68 -31.14
C ASN A 138 17.35 -8.73 -30.40
N ALA A 139 16.41 -7.88 -30.81
CA ALA A 139 15.08 -7.77 -30.23
C ALA A 139 14.00 -7.90 -31.31
N LYS A 140 12.95 -8.66 -31.00
CA LYS A 140 11.73 -8.75 -31.82
C LYS A 140 10.64 -7.93 -31.17
N MET A 141 10.12 -6.93 -31.87
CA MET A 141 9.09 -6.04 -31.33
C MET A 141 7.72 -6.40 -31.91
N VAL A 142 6.70 -6.34 -31.06
CA VAL A 142 5.30 -6.55 -31.43
C VAL A 142 4.47 -5.44 -30.81
N LYS A 143 3.72 -4.71 -31.64
CA LYS A 143 2.77 -3.69 -31.17
C LYS A 143 1.52 -4.36 -30.62
N VAL A 144 1.19 -4.07 -29.37
CA VAL A 144 -0.02 -4.55 -28.71
C VAL A 144 -1.17 -3.62 -29.07
N HIS A 145 -2.15 -4.17 -29.80
CA HIS A 145 -3.34 -3.46 -30.22
C HIS A 145 -4.48 -3.68 -29.22
N PHE A 146 -5.08 -2.60 -28.75
CA PHE A 146 -6.27 -2.57 -27.91
C PHE A 146 -7.00 -1.24 -28.10
N ASP A 147 -8.31 -1.24 -27.89
CA ASP A 147 -9.10 -0.02 -27.92
C ASP A 147 -8.86 0.81 -26.66
N THR A 148 -8.56 2.09 -26.82
CA THR A 148 -8.44 2.98 -25.66
C THR A 148 -9.80 3.19 -25.02
N VAL A 149 -9.81 3.29 -23.68
CA VAL A 149 -11.02 3.64 -22.93
C VAL A 149 -11.61 4.96 -23.46
N GLY A 150 -12.93 5.01 -23.59
CA GLY A 150 -13.64 6.20 -24.06
C GLY A 150 -13.36 7.41 -23.16
N GLU A 151 -13.22 8.59 -23.75
CA GLU A 151 -12.98 9.83 -23.00
C GLU A 151 -14.15 10.23 -22.08
N ASP A 152 -15.32 9.61 -22.28
CA ASP A 152 -16.52 9.78 -21.48
C ASP A 152 -16.50 8.97 -20.16
N ILE A 153 -15.66 7.93 -20.07
CA ILE A 153 -15.55 7.10 -18.87
C ILE A 153 -14.66 7.79 -17.85
N ARG A 154 -15.23 8.10 -16.69
CA ARG A 154 -14.54 8.74 -15.57
C ARG A 154 -14.25 7.74 -14.46
N TRP A 155 -13.30 8.10 -13.60
CA TRP A 155 -12.98 7.31 -12.41
C TRP A 155 -14.20 7.05 -11.52
N SER A 156 -15.10 8.03 -11.40
CA SER A 156 -16.36 7.91 -10.64
C SER A 156 -17.28 6.82 -11.17
N ASP A 157 -17.16 6.45 -12.44
CA ASP A 157 -18.00 5.43 -13.06
C ASP A 157 -17.45 4.01 -12.77
N LEU A 158 -16.15 3.90 -12.53
CA LEU A 158 -15.49 2.66 -12.07
C LEU A 158 -15.59 2.47 -10.55
N ALA A 159 -15.44 3.57 -9.80
CA ALA A 159 -15.44 3.60 -8.34
C ALA A 159 -16.41 4.69 -7.83
N PRO A 160 -17.73 4.47 -7.95
CA PRO A 160 -18.73 5.42 -7.47
C PRO A 160 -18.76 5.45 -5.94
N GLU A 161 -19.16 6.59 -5.37
CA GLU A 161 -19.32 6.75 -3.91
C GLU A 161 -20.42 5.83 -3.35
N ARG A 162 -21.44 5.54 -4.17
CA ARG A 162 -22.53 4.63 -3.84
C ARG A 162 -22.80 3.73 -5.02
N ILE A 163 -23.10 2.47 -4.71
CA ILE A 163 -23.54 1.48 -5.68
C ILE A 163 -24.99 1.13 -5.32
N ASP A 164 -25.85 1.21 -6.31
CA ASP A 164 -27.26 0.80 -6.24
C ASP A 164 -27.61 -0.07 -7.45
N GLU A 165 -28.85 -0.52 -7.52
CA GLU A 165 -29.37 -1.40 -8.57
C GLU A 165 -29.30 -0.78 -9.98
N ASN A 166 -29.20 0.55 -10.07
CA ASN A 166 -29.16 1.29 -11.33
C ASN A 166 -27.74 1.67 -11.76
N SER A 167 -26.74 1.35 -10.93
CA SER A 167 -25.35 1.72 -11.17
C SER A 167 -24.80 0.95 -12.37
N LYS A 168 -24.27 1.69 -13.37
CA LYS A 168 -23.62 1.11 -14.55
C LYS A 168 -22.15 0.89 -14.28
N CYS A 169 -21.64 -0.28 -14.65
CA CYS A 169 -20.22 -0.61 -14.60
C CYS A 169 -19.62 -0.64 -16.00
N PRO A 170 -18.84 0.37 -16.40
CA PRO A 170 -18.11 0.30 -17.65
C PRO A 170 -17.04 -0.79 -17.58
N ASN A 171 -16.89 -1.53 -18.67
CA ASN A 171 -15.76 -2.45 -18.84
C ASN A 171 -14.57 -1.68 -19.41
N ILE A 172 -13.37 -1.96 -18.91
CA ILE A 172 -12.14 -1.44 -19.49
C ILE A 172 -11.75 -2.36 -20.66
N PRO A 173 -11.61 -1.85 -21.89
CA PRO A 173 -11.17 -2.66 -23.01
C PRO A 173 -9.77 -3.24 -22.76
N MET A 174 -9.59 -4.51 -23.10
CA MET A 174 -8.31 -5.23 -23.00
C MET A 174 -7.94 -5.78 -24.38
N PRO A 175 -6.63 -5.92 -24.70
CA PRO A 175 -6.21 -6.65 -25.89
C PRO A 175 -6.66 -8.10 -25.83
N ARG A 176 -6.70 -8.76 -27.00
CA ARG A 176 -6.80 -10.22 -27.08
C ARG A 176 -5.48 -10.80 -26.59
N LEU A 177 -5.46 -11.21 -25.32
CA LEU A 177 -4.24 -11.63 -24.63
C LEU A 177 -3.61 -12.88 -25.25
N GLU A 178 -4.43 -13.71 -25.91
CA GLU A 178 -4.02 -14.93 -26.61
C GLU A 178 -3.13 -14.65 -27.81
N ASP A 179 -3.18 -13.44 -28.38
CA ASP A 179 -2.36 -13.06 -29.55
C ASP A 179 -0.91 -12.70 -29.14
N TYR A 180 -0.65 -12.51 -27.84
CA TYR A 180 0.61 -11.98 -27.32
C TYR A 180 1.23 -12.93 -26.29
N GLU A 181 1.72 -14.07 -26.77
CA GLU A 181 2.43 -15.04 -25.93
C GLU A 181 3.95 -14.80 -25.95
N GLN A 182 4.62 -15.26 -24.89
CA GLN A 182 6.09 -15.34 -24.82
C GLN A 182 6.83 -13.99 -24.94
N LEU A 183 6.27 -12.90 -24.43
CA LEU A 183 7.00 -11.63 -24.31
C LEU A 183 8.02 -11.69 -23.16
N ASP A 184 9.19 -11.09 -23.36
CA ASP A 184 10.24 -10.99 -22.35
C ASP A 184 10.21 -9.62 -21.66
N VAL A 185 9.86 -8.59 -22.41
CA VAL A 185 9.78 -7.21 -21.92
C VAL A 185 8.49 -6.59 -22.44
N ILE A 186 7.70 -5.99 -21.56
CA ILE A 186 6.55 -5.19 -21.95
C ILE A 186 6.90 -3.73 -21.70
N VAL A 187 6.95 -2.95 -22.78
CA VAL A 187 7.26 -1.53 -22.71
C VAL A 187 5.99 -0.73 -22.93
N ALA A 188 5.69 0.18 -22.01
CA ALA A 188 4.48 0.98 -22.02
C ALA A 188 4.77 2.47 -21.90
N ARG A 189 3.86 3.28 -22.44
CA ARG A 189 3.89 4.73 -22.29
C ARG A 189 2.50 5.25 -21.99
N VAL A 190 2.41 6.18 -21.05
CA VAL A 190 1.26 7.07 -20.88
C VAL A 190 1.81 8.50 -20.95
N PRO A 191 1.50 9.29 -21.98
CA PRO A 191 2.06 10.64 -22.11
C PRO A 191 1.76 11.52 -20.88
N GLN A 192 2.74 12.28 -20.42
CA GLN A 192 2.62 13.08 -19.18
C GLN A 192 1.44 14.07 -19.21
N SER A 193 1.16 14.68 -20.37
CA SER A 193 0.00 15.57 -20.57
C SER A 193 -1.33 14.87 -20.29
N LYS A 194 -1.43 13.55 -20.50
CA LYS A 194 -2.63 12.77 -20.23
C LYS A 194 -2.76 12.38 -18.77
N CYS A 195 -1.78 12.68 -17.91
CA CYS A 195 -1.85 12.39 -16.46
C CYS A 195 -1.95 13.65 -15.60
N GLU A 196 -1.74 14.82 -16.18
CA GLU A 196 -2.03 16.09 -15.50
C GLU A 196 -3.52 16.21 -15.19
N ASP A 197 -4.37 15.74 -16.12
CA ASP A 197 -5.82 15.61 -15.91
C ASP A 197 -6.14 14.30 -15.18
N GLY A 198 -6.60 14.42 -13.93
CA GLY A 198 -7.09 13.30 -13.13
C GLY A 198 -6.08 12.60 -12.22
N GLY A 199 -4.79 12.95 -12.29
CA GLY A 199 -3.76 12.53 -11.32
C GLY A 199 -3.71 11.01 -11.06
N LEU A 200 -3.89 10.61 -9.80
CA LEU A 200 -3.94 9.18 -9.41
C LEU A 200 -5.18 8.46 -9.96
N ARG A 201 -6.22 9.21 -10.34
CA ARG A 201 -7.52 8.73 -10.79
C ARG A 201 -7.68 8.79 -12.31
N ASN A 202 -6.59 8.71 -13.05
CA ASN A 202 -6.62 8.72 -14.50
C ASN A 202 -6.97 7.32 -15.08
N VAL A 203 -8.07 7.23 -15.83
CA VAL A 203 -8.59 5.94 -16.32
C VAL A 203 -7.73 5.33 -17.43
N LEU A 204 -7.16 6.15 -18.33
CA LEU A 204 -6.25 5.66 -19.37
C LEU A 204 -4.97 5.09 -18.74
N ARG A 205 -4.42 5.77 -17.73
CA ARG A 205 -3.28 5.28 -16.95
C ARG A 205 -3.60 3.94 -16.32
N LEU A 206 -4.78 3.78 -15.71
CA LEU A 206 -5.24 2.50 -15.15
C LEU A 206 -5.31 1.42 -16.24
N GLN A 207 -5.94 1.70 -17.38
CA GLN A 207 -6.05 0.75 -18.49
C GLN A 207 -4.67 0.28 -18.95
N VAL A 208 -3.75 1.20 -19.27
CA VAL A 208 -2.41 0.84 -19.75
C VAL A 208 -1.65 -0.01 -18.72
N ASN A 209 -1.71 0.35 -17.44
CA ASN A 209 -1.04 -0.44 -16.39
C ASN A 209 -1.67 -1.84 -16.23
N LEU A 210 -2.99 -1.98 -16.38
CA LEU A 210 -3.68 -3.28 -16.37
C LEU A 210 -3.36 -4.13 -17.61
N VAL A 211 -3.23 -3.52 -18.80
CA VAL A 211 -2.80 -4.21 -20.01
C VAL A 211 -1.40 -4.79 -19.81
N VAL A 212 -0.45 -3.98 -19.30
CA VAL A 212 0.91 -4.45 -18.98
C VAL A 212 0.86 -5.61 -17.98
N ALA A 213 0.09 -5.47 -16.89
CA ALA A 213 -0.04 -6.49 -15.86
C ALA A 213 -0.59 -7.82 -16.40
N ASN A 214 -1.61 -7.78 -17.27
CA ASN A 214 -2.18 -8.99 -17.87
C ASN A 214 -1.19 -9.67 -18.83
N LEU A 215 -0.47 -8.89 -19.66
CA LEU A 215 0.53 -9.42 -20.58
C LEU A 215 1.72 -10.06 -19.84
N LEU A 216 2.16 -9.48 -18.71
CA LEU A 216 3.20 -10.06 -17.86
C LEU A 216 2.82 -11.46 -17.38
N VAL A 217 1.61 -11.61 -16.86
CA VAL A 217 1.12 -12.89 -16.32
C VAL A 217 1.03 -13.94 -17.42
N ARG A 218 0.51 -13.57 -18.59
CA ARG A 218 0.39 -14.46 -19.76
C ARG A 218 1.73 -14.85 -20.36
N SER A 219 2.72 -13.98 -20.25
CA SER A 219 4.07 -14.22 -20.78
C SER A 219 4.95 -15.10 -19.89
N THR A 220 4.42 -15.57 -18.75
CA THR A 220 5.14 -16.48 -17.83
C THR A 220 5.51 -17.78 -18.55
N ARG A 221 6.82 -18.03 -18.71
CA ARG A 221 7.34 -19.24 -19.37
C ARG A 221 7.63 -20.36 -18.36
N LYS A 222 7.48 -21.62 -18.79
CA LYS A 222 7.82 -22.81 -17.99
C LYS A 222 9.30 -22.88 -17.58
N ASN A 223 10.20 -22.22 -18.32
CA ASN A 223 11.64 -22.20 -18.05
C ASN A 223 12.07 -21.14 -17.02
N ASN A 224 11.12 -20.47 -16.35
CA ASN A 224 11.38 -19.44 -15.35
C ASN A 224 12.21 -18.25 -15.88
N ARG A 225 12.17 -17.99 -17.20
CA ARG A 225 12.79 -16.81 -17.81
C ARG A 225 12.11 -15.54 -17.27
N PRO A 226 12.88 -14.54 -16.79
CA PRO A 226 12.32 -13.35 -16.17
C PRO A 226 11.55 -12.52 -17.19
N VAL A 227 10.48 -11.85 -16.74
CA VAL A 227 9.69 -10.92 -17.54
C VAL A 227 9.76 -9.53 -16.89
N PHE A 228 9.95 -8.49 -17.70
CA PHE A 228 10.13 -7.12 -17.23
C PHE A 228 8.99 -6.21 -17.69
N ALA A 229 8.61 -5.26 -16.84
CA ALA A 229 7.78 -4.13 -17.22
C ALA A 229 8.63 -2.87 -17.30
N VAL A 230 8.53 -2.16 -18.41
CA VAL A 230 9.27 -0.91 -18.64
C VAL A 230 8.28 0.19 -18.98
N PHE A 231 8.42 1.32 -18.32
CA PHE A 231 7.63 2.51 -18.62
C PHE A 231 8.57 3.59 -19.12
N VAL A 232 8.35 4.12 -20.33
CA VAL A 232 9.25 5.08 -20.98
C VAL A 232 8.56 6.41 -21.26
N GLU A 233 9.21 7.51 -20.90
CA GLU A 233 8.67 8.88 -21.00
C GLU A 233 7.19 8.96 -20.60
N SER A 234 6.86 8.23 -19.54
CA SER A 234 5.50 7.94 -19.12
C SER A 234 5.18 8.72 -17.86
N CYS A 235 3.91 8.76 -17.49
CA CYS A 235 3.53 9.03 -16.11
C CYS A 235 4.05 7.93 -15.18
N ASP A 236 4.14 8.26 -13.90
CA ASP A 236 4.53 7.31 -12.87
C ASP A 236 3.68 6.02 -13.01
N PRO A 237 4.29 4.83 -13.04
CA PRO A 237 3.55 3.56 -13.06
C PRO A 237 2.68 3.44 -11.81
N MET A 238 1.54 2.75 -11.90
CA MET A 238 0.66 2.59 -10.74
C MET A 238 1.34 1.69 -9.70
N TRP A 239 1.78 2.28 -8.60
CA TRP A 239 2.56 1.60 -7.57
C TRP A 239 1.76 0.51 -6.83
N GLU A 240 0.43 0.58 -6.91
CA GLU A 240 -0.50 -0.46 -6.45
C GLU A 240 -0.29 -1.77 -7.24
N ILE A 241 0.09 -1.67 -8.52
CA ILE A 241 0.41 -2.79 -9.39
C ILE A 241 1.92 -3.05 -9.39
N PHE A 242 2.74 -2.03 -9.63
CA PHE A 242 4.20 -2.10 -9.78
C PHE A 242 4.91 -1.50 -8.56
N ARG A 243 5.22 -2.33 -7.57
CA ARG A 243 5.74 -1.85 -6.28
C ARG A 243 7.20 -1.42 -6.36
N CYS A 244 7.60 -0.54 -5.45
CA CYS A 244 8.99 -0.14 -5.27
C CYS A 244 9.97 -1.30 -5.01
N ASP A 245 9.52 -2.37 -4.35
CA ASP A 245 10.35 -3.57 -4.10
C ASP A 245 10.74 -4.31 -5.38
N ASP A 246 9.94 -4.13 -6.43
CA ASP A 246 10.10 -4.76 -7.73
C ASP A 246 10.85 -3.83 -8.71
N LEU A 247 11.15 -2.58 -8.32
CA LEU A 247 11.83 -1.59 -9.15
C LEU A 247 13.34 -1.87 -9.22
N LEU A 248 13.84 -2.07 -10.44
CA LEU A 248 15.27 -2.29 -10.70
C LEU A 248 16.02 -1.01 -11.03
N TRP A 249 15.36 -0.11 -11.78
CA TRP A 249 16.00 1.10 -12.28
C TRP A 249 14.97 2.17 -12.61
N ASN A 250 15.30 3.42 -12.30
CA ASN A 250 14.55 4.58 -12.74
C ASN A 250 15.48 5.78 -12.98
N ILE A 251 15.27 6.52 -14.07
CA ILE A 251 15.87 7.83 -14.29
C ILE A 251 14.86 8.71 -15.01
N GLY A 252 14.61 9.91 -14.47
CA GLY A 252 13.61 10.82 -15.02
C GLY A 252 12.23 10.16 -15.03
N ASN A 253 11.58 10.15 -16.19
CA ASN A 253 10.26 9.54 -16.40
C ASN A 253 10.39 8.16 -17.08
N SER A 254 11.38 7.37 -16.68
CA SER A 254 11.56 6.00 -17.19
C SER A 254 11.85 5.03 -16.05
N TRP A 255 11.19 3.87 -16.07
CA TRP A 255 11.21 2.88 -14.99
C TRP A 255 11.32 1.46 -15.54
N VAL A 256 12.06 0.60 -14.87
CA VAL A 256 12.22 -0.81 -15.18
C VAL A 256 11.90 -1.62 -13.93
N TYR A 257 10.90 -2.50 -14.02
CA TYR A 257 10.46 -3.39 -12.95
C TYR A 257 10.69 -4.86 -13.32
N LYS A 258 11.06 -5.65 -12.31
CA LYS A 258 11.03 -7.12 -12.33
C LYS A 258 9.98 -7.61 -11.33
N PRO A 259 8.70 -7.65 -11.73
CA PRO A 259 7.60 -7.91 -10.82
C PRO A 259 7.51 -9.39 -10.40
N GLU A 260 6.97 -9.62 -9.21
CA GLU A 260 6.58 -10.96 -8.75
C GLU A 260 5.26 -11.37 -9.40
N LEU A 261 5.32 -12.32 -10.35
CA LEU A 261 4.20 -12.65 -11.24
C LEU A 261 3.01 -13.29 -10.52
N THR A 262 3.22 -14.01 -9.42
CA THR A 262 2.12 -14.61 -8.63
C THR A 262 1.23 -13.52 -8.05
N ARG A 263 1.83 -12.46 -7.50
CA ARG A 263 1.15 -11.28 -6.98
C ARG A 263 0.46 -10.50 -8.08
N ILE A 264 1.12 -10.26 -9.22
CA ILE A 264 0.46 -9.59 -10.35
C ILE A 264 -0.75 -10.39 -10.83
N ASN A 265 -0.63 -11.72 -10.92
CA ASN A 265 -1.76 -12.61 -11.26
C ASN A 265 -2.93 -12.46 -10.26
N GLN A 266 -2.64 -12.40 -8.96
CA GLN A 266 -3.69 -12.16 -7.96
C GLN A 266 -4.38 -10.80 -8.13
N ILE A 267 -3.65 -9.76 -8.55
CA ILE A 267 -4.20 -8.42 -8.76
C ILE A 267 -5.09 -8.38 -10.01
N VAL A 268 -4.64 -8.92 -11.14
CA VAL A 268 -5.42 -8.86 -12.40
C VAL A 268 -6.67 -9.74 -12.39
N LEU A 269 -6.77 -10.69 -11.45
CA LEU A 269 -7.97 -11.48 -11.19
C LEU A 269 -9.02 -10.72 -10.35
N MET A 270 -8.64 -9.59 -9.73
CA MET A 270 -9.58 -8.76 -8.98
C MET A 270 -10.45 -7.93 -9.95
N PRO A 271 -11.72 -7.70 -9.61
CA PRO A 271 -12.52 -6.69 -10.29
C PRO A 271 -11.84 -5.32 -10.22
N ILE A 272 -11.96 -4.55 -11.30
CA ILE A 272 -11.30 -3.25 -11.47
C ILE A 272 -11.92 -2.18 -10.55
N GLY A 273 -13.19 -2.34 -10.20
CA GLY A 273 -13.93 -1.35 -9.42
C GLY A 273 -14.97 -1.94 -8.47
N PRO A 274 -15.32 -1.22 -7.39
CA PRO A 274 -16.39 -1.57 -6.44
C PRO A 274 -17.70 -1.99 -7.11
N CYS A 275 -18.08 -1.35 -8.21
CA CYS A 275 -19.35 -1.65 -8.86
C CYS A 275 -19.38 -3.07 -9.47
N GLN A 276 -18.22 -3.65 -9.81
CA GLN A 276 -18.08 -5.03 -10.28
C GLN A 276 -18.05 -6.05 -9.12
N PHE A 277 -17.99 -5.60 -7.86
CA PHE A 277 -18.06 -6.48 -6.69
C PHE A 277 -19.46 -6.99 -6.39
N LEU A 278 -20.51 -6.46 -7.01
CA LEU A 278 -21.84 -7.02 -6.87
C LEU A 278 -21.82 -8.42 -7.49
N PRO A 279 -21.92 -9.51 -6.69
CA PRO A 279 -22.41 -10.74 -7.27
C PRO A 279 -23.81 -10.41 -7.78
N PRO A 280 -24.27 -10.93 -8.94
CA PRO A 280 -25.70 -11.08 -9.10
C PRO A 280 -26.15 -11.84 -7.85
N PHE A 281 -27.02 -11.23 -7.04
CA PHE A 281 -27.52 -11.80 -5.78
C PHE A 281 -27.67 -13.31 -5.93
N SER A 282 -26.69 -14.08 -5.44
CA SER A 282 -26.69 -15.52 -5.65
C SER A 282 -27.60 -16.09 -4.57
N HIS A 283 -28.88 -16.15 -4.92
CA HIS A 283 -29.71 -17.25 -4.44
C HIS A 283 -28.94 -18.53 -4.78
N HIS A 284 -28.34 -19.14 -3.77
CA HIS A 284 -27.57 -20.39 -3.81
C HIS A 284 -26.13 -20.31 -4.36
N GLY A 285 -25.19 -20.01 -3.47
CA GLY A 285 -24.26 -21.06 -3.03
C GLY A 285 -22.98 -21.33 -3.84
N GLU A 286 -22.65 -20.58 -4.89
CA GLU A 286 -21.31 -20.68 -5.51
C GLU A 286 -20.72 -19.30 -5.82
N GLU A 287 -19.80 -18.85 -4.98
CA GLU A 287 -19.02 -17.63 -5.22
C GLU A 287 -17.90 -17.90 -6.24
N ALA A 288 -17.68 -16.98 -7.17
CA ALA A 288 -16.61 -17.05 -8.18
C ALA A 288 -15.20 -17.23 -7.57
N TRP A 289 -14.97 -16.72 -6.35
CA TRP A 289 -13.74 -16.92 -5.57
C TRP A 289 -13.45 -18.38 -5.21
N THR A 290 -14.47 -19.25 -5.23
CA THR A 290 -14.32 -20.69 -4.99
C THR A 290 -13.56 -21.36 -6.14
N LYS A 291 -13.79 -20.94 -7.40
CA LYS A 291 -13.00 -21.41 -8.56
C LYS A 291 -11.54 -20.98 -8.49
N LEU A 292 -11.26 -19.78 -7.98
CA LEU A 292 -9.88 -19.28 -7.77
C LEU A 292 -9.11 -20.12 -6.74
N LYS A 293 -9.77 -20.63 -5.69
CA LYS A 293 -9.15 -21.57 -4.74
C LYS A 293 -8.82 -22.93 -5.38
N HIS A 294 -9.62 -23.42 -6.32
CA HIS A 294 -9.34 -24.67 -7.01
C HIS A 294 -8.11 -24.58 -7.92
N LEU A 295 -7.94 -23.45 -8.60
CA LEU A 295 -6.75 -23.19 -9.44
C LEU A 295 -5.48 -23.03 -8.59
N ALA A 296 -5.55 -22.33 -7.46
CA ALA A 296 -4.42 -22.15 -6.55
C ALA A 296 -3.97 -23.45 -5.84
N ARG A 297 -4.87 -24.45 -5.71
CA ARG A 297 -4.54 -25.76 -5.12
C ARG A 297 -3.88 -26.74 -6.11
N GLN A 298 -4.00 -26.50 -7.41
CA GLN A 298 -3.38 -27.35 -8.43
C GLN A 298 -1.86 -27.11 -8.57
N THR A 299 -1.34 -26.00 -8.05
CA THR A 299 0.10 -25.78 -7.91
C THR A 299 0.56 -26.39 -6.57
N ASN A 300 1.21 -27.55 -6.63
CA ASN A 300 1.82 -28.27 -5.52
C ASN A 300 2.92 -27.45 -4.82
N HIS A 301 2.55 -26.42 -4.08
CA HIS A 301 3.40 -25.88 -3.03
C HIS A 301 2.85 -26.36 -1.69
N HIS A 302 3.67 -27.09 -0.94
CA HIS A 302 3.55 -27.25 0.51
C HIS A 302 3.66 -25.88 1.18
N LEU A 303 2.66 -25.02 0.99
CA LEU A 303 2.55 -23.74 1.67
C LEU A 303 2.10 -24.05 3.09
N GLN A 304 2.98 -23.79 4.06
CA GLN A 304 2.55 -23.58 5.43
C GLN A 304 1.32 -22.69 5.40
N GLN A 305 0.27 -23.08 6.13
CA GLN A 305 -0.96 -22.31 6.18
C GLN A 305 -0.59 -20.86 6.56
N PRO A 306 -0.93 -19.85 5.74
CA PRO A 306 -0.53 -18.48 6.00
C PRO A 306 -1.03 -18.06 7.38
N ARG A 307 -0.14 -17.47 8.18
CA ARG A 307 -0.47 -17.03 9.55
C ARG A 307 -1.53 -15.95 9.46
N ALA A 308 -2.74 -16.29 9.87
CA ALA A 308 -3.90 -15.41 9.74
C ALA A 308 -4.46 -15.04 11.12
N ALA A 309 -4.89 -13.78 11.27
CA ALA A 309 -5.52 -13.28 12.49
C ALA A 309 -6.76 -12.45 12.19
N TYR A 310 -7.76 -12.57 13.07
CA TYR A 310 -8.82 -11.57 13.20
C TYR A 310 -8.31 -10.42 14.05
N ILE A 311 -8.62 -9.20 13.61
CA ILE A 311 -8.16 -7.99 14.27
C ILE A 311 -9.33 -7.07 14.51
N THR A 312 -9.37 -6.50 15.71
CA THR A 312 -10.16 -5.32 15.99
C THR A 312 -9.30 -4.25 16.68
N ILE A 313 -9.81 -3.03 16.74
CA ILE A 313 -9.13 -1.89 17.36
C ILE A 313 -10.12 -1.09 18.20
N LEU A 314 -9.73 -0.82 19.44
CA LEU A 314 -10.44 0.08 20.34
C LEU A 314 -9.59 1.32 20.55
N HIS A 315 -10.17 2.48 20.30
CA HIS A 315 -9.51 3.77 20.50
C HIS A 315 -10.51 4.82 20.97
N THR A 316 -10.01 5.88 21.60
CA THR A 316 -10.78 7.05 22.06
C THR A 316 -11.71 6.79 23.25
N SER A 317 -12.47 5.69 23.28
CA SER A 317 -13.51 5.43 24.29
C SER A 317 -13.63 3.93 24.61
N GLU A 318 -14.16 3.62 25.80
CA GLU A 318 -14.50 2.26 26.24
C GLU A 318 -15.87 1.77 25.77
N ASP A 319 -16.66 2.60 25.08
CA ASP A 319 -18.03 2.27 24.64
C ASP A 319 -18.10 0.97 23.81
N TYR A 320 -17.01 0.64 23.12
CA TYR A 320 -16.90 -0.54 22.24
C TYR A 320 -16.29 -1.77 22.92
N VAL A 321 -15.97 -1.73 24.22
CA VAL A 321 -15.40 -2.87 24.96
C VAL A 321 -16.36 -4.06 24.94
N CYS A 322 -17.65 -3.83 25.25
CA CYS A 322 -18.66 -4.88 25.19
C CYS A 322 -18.81 -5.45 23.77
N GLY A 323 -18.81 -4.59 22.75
CA GLY A 323 -18.86 -5.00 21.35
C GLY A 323 -17.68 -5.91 20.98
N ALA A 324 -16.45 -5.55 21.37
CA ALA A 324 -15.28 -6.37 21.14
C ALA A 324 -15.32 -7.72 21.87
N ILE A 325 -15.87 -7.78 23.10
CA ILE A 325 -16.09 -9.04 23.82
C ILE A 325 -17.06 -9.93 23.03
N VAL A 326 -18.21 -9.39 22.62
CA VAL A 326 -19.22 -10.11 21.83
C VAL A 326 -18.63 -10.59 20.50
N LEU A 327 -17.86 -9.74 19.82
CA LEU A 327 -17.18 -10.09 18.58
C LEU A 327 -16.24 -11.29 18.76
N ALA A 328 -15.36 -11.27 19.77
CA ALA A 328 -14.47 -12.40 20.04
C ALA A 328 -15.24 -13.69 20.27
N GLN A 329 -16.27 -13.64 21.13
CA GLN A 329 -17.10 -14.81 21.42
C GLN A 329 -17.81 -15.34 20.17
N SER A 330 -18.33 -14.45 19.31
CA SER A 330 -18.95 -14.86 18.05
C SER A 330 -17.98 -15.55 17.09
N ILE A 331 -16.74 -15.05 16.99
CA ILE A 331 -15.70 -15.68 16.16
C ILE A 331 -15.31 -17.04 16.73
N ILE A 332 -15.15 -17.15 18.05
CA ILE A 332 -14.82 -18.43 18.72
C ILE A 332 -15.93 -19.45 18.49
N GLN A 333 -17.19 -19.05 18.64
CA GLN A 333 -18.35 -19.91 18.39
C GLN A 333 -18.47 -20.36 16.93
N SER A 334 -17.89 -19.62 15.99
CA SER A 334 -17.80 -20.01 14.57
C SER A 334 -16.75 -21.10 14.27
N ASN A 335 -16.10 -21.67 15.30
CA ASN A 335 -15.03 -22.66 15.23
C ASN A 335 -13.78 -22.20 14.46
N SER A 336 -13.48 -20.90 14.53
CA SER A 336 -12.22 -20.38 13.97
C SER A 336 -11.02 -20.77 14.83
N THR A 337 -9.94 -21.22 14.18
CA THR A 337 -8.63 -21.49 14.81
C THR A 337 -7.62 -20.34 14.68
N LYS A 338 -8.02 -19.21 14.08
CA LYS A 338 -7.15 -18.05 13.87
C LYS A 338 -6.98 -17.24 15.15
N ASP A 339 -5.83 -16.58 15.26
CA ASP A 339 -5.55 -15.67 16.36
C ASP A 339 -6.54 -14.50 16.40
N LEU A 340 -6.90 -14.08 17.62
CA LEU A 340 -7.67 -12.88 17.89
C LEU A 340 -6.75 -11.79 18.44
N ILE A 341 -6.48 -10.73 17.68
CA ILE A 341 -5.64 -9.60 18.10
C ILE A 341 -6.49 -8.35 18.31
N LEU A 342 -6.31 -7.68 19.44
CA LEU A 342 -6.98 -6.40 19.72
C LEU A 342 -5.94 -5.31 19.95
N LEU A 343 -6.00 -4.27 19.14
CA LEU A 343 -5.20 -3.06 19.35
C LEU A 343 -5.99 -2.11 20.26
N ALA A 344 -5.40 -1.66 21.37
CA ALA A 344 -6.04 -0.73 22.30
C ALA A 344 -5.15 0.47 22.59
N ASP A 345 -5.71 1.68 22.54
CA ASP A 345 -4.98 2.87 23.01
C ASP A 345 -5.02 3.01 24.54
N ASP A 346 -4.42 4.07 25.07
CA ASP A 346 -4.36 4.34 26.51
C ASP A 346 -5.71 4.78 27.12
N ASN A 347 -6.75 4.99 26.30
CA ASN A 347 -8.09 5.34 26.77
C ASN A 347 -8.88 4.09 27.20
N ILE A 348 -8.39 2.89 26.92
CA ILE A 348 -8.98 1.63 27.42
C ILE A 348 -8.35 1.28 28.77
N SER A 349 -9.17 1.19 29.82
CA SER A 349 -8.70 0.94 31.18
C SER A 349 -8.01 -0.43 31.33
N PRO A 350 -7.10 -0.59 32.30
CA PRO A 350 -6.52 -1.90 32.64
C PRO A 350 -7.58 -2.98 32.92
N GLU A 351 -8.68 -2.62 33.56
CA GLU A 351 -9.81 -3.50 33.87
C GLU A 351 -10.48 -4.00 32.60
N SER A 352 -10.78 -3.10 31.65
CA SER A 352 -11.30 -3.47 30.33
C SER A 352 -10.33 -4.36 29.55
N ILE A 353 -9.02 -4.11 29.63
CA ILE A 353 -8.01 -4.98 29.01
C ILE A 353 -8.05 -6.39 29.60
N VAL A 354 -8.23 -6.54 30.91
CA VAL A 354 -8.39 -7.87 31.55
C VAL A 354 -9.64 -8.57 31.00
N GLY A 355 -10.77 -7.87 30.91
CA GLY A 355 -12.01 -8.40 30.34
C GLY A 355 -11.84 -8.85 28.88
N LEU A 356 -11.18 -8.04 28.06
CA LEU A 356 -10.91 -8.36 26.65
C LEU A 356 -10.00 -9.58 26.49
N ARG A 357 -8.97 -9.72 27.35
CA ARG A 357 -8.11 -10.91 27.36
C ARG A 357 -8.87 -12.17 27.77
N ALA A 358 -9.72 -12.06 28.80
CA ALA A 358 -10.57 -13.17 29.24
C ALA A 358 -11.55 -13.60 28.14
N ALA A 359 -12.03 -12.66 27.32
CA ALA A 359 -12.88 -12.93 26.16
C ALA A 359 -12.12 -13.61 24.99
N GLY A 360 -10.79 -13.71 25.04
CA GLY A 360 -9.97 -14.39 24.04
C GLY A 360 -9.04 -13.49 23.22
N TRP A 361 -9.06 -12.17 23.42
CA TRP A 361 -8.18 -11.25 22.67
C TRP A 361 -6.74 -11.26 23.18
N LYS A 362 -5.79 -11.36 22.26
CA LYS A 362 -4.39 -10.97 22.50
C LYS A 362 -4.28 -9.45 22.30
N THR A 363 -4.24 -8.72 23.41
CA THR A 363 -4.25 -7.25 23.38
C THR A 363 -2.85 -6.65 23.16
N LYS A 364 -2.72 -5.64 22.31
CA LYS A 364 -1.50 -4.84 22.13
C LYS A 364 -1.80 -3.36 22.32
N ARG A 365 -1.03 -2.67 23.15
CA ARG A 365 -1.15 -1.22 23.34
C ARG A 365 -0.64 -0.47 22.10
N ILE A 366 -1.34 0.60 21.71
CA ILE A 366 -0.98 1.43 20.56
C ILE A 366 -1.08 2.92 20.90
N ARG A 367 -0.25 3.73 20.24
CA ARG A 367 -0.44 5.18 20.22
C ARG A 367 -1.41 5.54 19.10
N ARG A 368 -2.45 6.31 19.44
CA ARG A 368 -3.40 6.84 18.46
C ARG A 368 -2.71 7.69 17.39
N ILE A 369 -3.27 7.63 16.18
CA ILE A 369 -2.87 8.48 15.05
C ILE A 369 -4.02 9.46 14.81
N ARG A 370 -3.73 10.76 14.97
CA ARG A 370 -4.69 11.81 14.65
C ARG A 370 -4.83 11.91 13.14
N SER A 371 -6.06 11.86 12.63
CA SER A 371 -6.38 12.12 11.24
C SER A 371 -5.99 13.58 10.91
N PRO A 372 -5.01 13.84 10.04
CA PRO A 372 -4.42 15.18 9.87
C PRO A 372 -5.44 16.25 9.47
N TYR A 373 -6.44 15.88 8.68
CA TYR A 373 -7.49 16.76 8.17
C TYR A 373 -8.81 16.71 8.95
N SER A 374 -8.85 15.98 10.05
CA SER A 374 -10.05 15.92 10.88
C SER A 374 -10.26 17.22 11.66
N ARG A 375 -11.53 17.63 11.78
CA ARG A 375 -11.93 18.69 12.69
C ARG A 375 -11.61 18.25 14.11
N LYS A 376 -11.08 19.16 14.93
CA LYS A 376 -10.82 18.87 16.35
C LYS A 376 -12.12 18.44 17.03
N HIS A 377 -12.06 17.40 17.85
CA HIS A 377 -13.21 16.82 18.55
C HIS A 377 -14.29 16.20 17.66
N SER A 378 -13.99 15.94 16.38
CA SER A 378 -14.89 15.16 15.52
C SER A 378 -14.80 13.66 15.84
N TYR A 379 -15.87 12.93 15.56
CA TYR A 379 -15.93 11.48 15.82
C TYR A 379 -14.82 10.70 15.08
N ASN A 380 -14.39 11.19 13.92
CA ASN A 380 -13.36 10.56 13.09
C ASN A 380 -11.94 11.12 13.32
N GLU A 381 -11.74 11.94 14.36
CA GLU A 381 -10.46 12.58 14.66
C GLU A 381 -9.31 11.59 14.80
N TRP A 382 -9.60 10.38 15.26
CA TRP A 382 -8.61 9.35 15.57
C TRP A 382 -8.71 8.09 14.71
N ASN A 383 -9.54 8.10 13.65
CA ASN A 383 -9.79 6.93 12.81
C ASN A 383 -8.52 6.40 12.12
N TYR A 384 -7.53 7.25 11.86
CA TYR A 384 -6.24 6.82 11.31
C TYR A 384 -5.51 5.85 12.24
N SER A 385 -5.89 5.74 13.51
CA SER A 385 -5.39 4.71 14.42
C SER A 385 -5.63 3.29 13.89
N LYS A 386 -6.70 3.07 13.09
CA LYS A 386 -6.94 1.78 12.41
C LYS A 386 -5.76 1.36 11.52
N LEU A 387 -4.95 2.29 11.00
CA LEU A 387 -3.77 1.98 10.20
C LEU A 387 -2.66 1.27 10.99
N ARG A 388 -2.69 1.31 12.34
CA ARG A 388 -1.75 0.56 13.20
C ARG A 388 -1.81 -0.95 12.98
N ILE A 389 -2.92 -1.46 12.41
CA ILE A 389 -3.06 -2.85 12.00
C ILE A 389 -1.91 -3.30 11.09
N TRP A 390 -1.42 -2.43 10.20
CA TRP A 390 -0.34 -2.76 9.27
C TRP A 390 1.00 -3.04 9.94
N GLN A 391 1.20 -2.62 11.20
CA GLN A 391 2.39 -2.98 11.98
C GLN A 391 2.46 -4.49 12.31
N LEU A 392 1.35 -5.21 12.16
CA LEU A 392 1.27 -6.65 12.40
C LEU A 392 1.66 -7.50 11.18
N LYS A 393 1.94 -6.87 10.03
CA LYS A 393 2.34 -7.55 8.79
C LYS A 393 3.61 -8.41 8.94
N GLN A 394 4.50 -8.06 9.88
CA GLN A 394 5.69 -8.88 10.17
C GLN A 394 5.33 -10.20 10.88
N LEU A 395 4.20 -10.23 11.59
CA LEU A 395 3.73 -11.35 12.40
C LEU A 395 2.67 -12.20 11.71
N TYR A 396 2.01 -11.68 10.69
CA TYR A 396 0.90 -12.35 10.02
C TYR A 396 0.91 -12.08 8.52
N ASP A 397 0.63 -13.12 7.75
CA ASP A 397 0.55 -13.08 6.29
C ASP A 397 -0.83 -12.61 5.83
N LYS A 398 -1.87 -12.77 6.68
CA LYS A 398 -3.24 -12.33 6.41
C LYS A 398 -3.89 -11.73 7.66
N LEU A 399 -4.47 -10.54 7.50
CA LEU A 399 -5.18 -9.83 8.54
C LEU A 399 -6.65 -9.65 8.13
N ILE A 400 -7.57 -10.03 9.02
CA ILE A 400 -9.01 -9.88 8.81
C ILE A 400 -9.51 -8.86 9.84
N PHE A 401 -9.61 -7.61 9.42
CA PHE A 401 -10.13 -6.55 10.28
C PHE A 401 -11.65 -6.63 10.36
N ILE A 402 -12.18 -6.59 11.59
CA ILE A 402 -13.62 -6.53 11.86
C ILE A 402 -13.83 -5.45 12.93
N ASP A 403 -14.67 -4.46 12.61
CA ASP A 403 -15.05 -3.43 13.58
C ASP A 403 -15.80 -4.05 14.77
N ALA A 404 -15.62 -3.45 15.96
CA ALA A 404 -16.16 -3.98 17.22
C ALA A 404 -17.69 -3.89 17.34
N ASP A 405 -18.36 -3.25 16.39
CA ASP A 405 -19.82 -3.15 16.27
C ASP A 405 -20.42 -4.21 15.32
N LEU A 406 -19.62 -5.17 14.87
CA LEU A 406 -20.06 -6.29 14.03
C LEU A 406 -20.14 -7.60 14.81
N LEU A 407 -20.97 -8.52 14.30
CA LEU A 407 -21.15 -9.87 14.82
C LEU A 407 -20.87 -10.90 13.73
N VAL A 408 -20.13 -11.96 14.06
CA VAL A 408 -19.87 -13.08 13.16
C VAL A 408 -20.89 -14.20 13.41
N ASN A 409 -21.85 -14.38 12.50
CA ASN A 409 -22.91 -15.40 12.63
C ASN A 409 -22.60 -16.70 11.86
N ARG A 410 -21.59 -16.70 10.99
CA ARG A 410 -21.15 -17.89 10.22
C ARG A 410 -19.64 -17.87 10.10
N THR A 411 -19.05 -19.04 9.93
CA THR A 411 -17.61 -19.16 9.71
C THR A 411 -17.20 -18.37 8.48
N LEU A 412 -16.34 -17.35 8.65
CA LEU A 412 -15.77 -16.55 7.56
C LEU A 412 -14.64 -17.28 6.81
N THR A 413 -14.52 -18.58 7.04
CA THR A 413 -13.50 -19.45 6.47
C THR A 413 -14.22 -20.55 5.73
N SER A 414 -13.90 -20.73 4.46
CA SER A 414 -14.41 -21.87 3.69
C SER A 414 -13.81 -23.17 4.26
N SER A 415 -14.51 -23.81 5.19
CA SER A 415 -14.45 -25.27 5.27
C SER A 415 -15.32 -25.78 4.13
N SER A 416 -14.71 -26.52 3.20
CA SER A 416 -15.50 -27.36 2.30
C SER A 416 -16.40 -28.23 3.18
N PRO A 417 -17.71 -28.34 2.90
CA PRO A 417 -18.52 -29.33 3.58
C PRO A 417 -17.91 -30.69 3.24
N THR A 418 -17.40 -31.39 4.26
CA THR A 418 -17.21 -32.83 4.17
C THR A 418 -18.58 -33.43 3.93
N LEU A 419 -18.85 -33.80 2.67
CA LEU A 419 -19.96 -34.68 2.35
C LEU A 419 -19.75 -35.97 3.14
N SER A 420 -20.67 -36.23 4.06
CA SER A 420 -20.88 -37.51 4.74
C SER A 420 -21.95 -38.31 4.02
#